data_AF-A0A131Z184-F1
#
_entry.id   AF-A0A131Z184-F1
#
_cell.length_a   1.000
_cell.length_b   1.000
_cell.length_c   1.000
_cell.angle_alpha   90.00
_cell.angle_beta   90.00
_cell.angle_gamma   90.00
#
_symmetry.space_group_name_H-M   'P 1'
#
loop_
_entity.id
_entity.type
_entity.pdbx_description
1 polymer ?
#
loop_
_entity_poly.entity_id
_entity_poly.type
_entity_poly.pdbx_seq_one_letter_code
_entity_poly.pdbx_strand_id
1 'polypeptide(L)'
;MNVHVLLLIAVAVIHAGGNPTLKDRKRKSRGYGCATPIMEYEPYCGPRISKYYYNRTARRCQHFRWNGCLRDGVYDTRIDCATHCSPDEDASICEKRRPSDCTESSDWKGYIKTQYFYNITSQSCQAYNICSGVGEFLTANSFNSKTLCILQCGGFNLNHTKSGRSDGRQLLGMVDTEENIWIYKISYNKSSYVPIHTCAKYQKFTLTKSTHQGLYPYDYDYSFFYEWVVNQRTYQTRYSGHVGYYNETSPEYLVYYTDDGSVMKELVYWSHKNKCGIVKASRRKHEWCELHVWEGRLRMSLEQNGKHTDCQEELTNHCPNNTEQEVIPRSCPNVFFRRAVKLNQTS
;
A
#
# COMPACT_ATOMS: atom_id res chain seq x y z
N MET A 1 78.52 -25.08 29.36
CA MET A 1 77.69 -24.04 30.00
C MET A 1 77.22 -23.06 28.95
N ASN A 2 75.95 -22.66 29.05
CA ASN A 2 75.26 -21.60 28.31
C ASN A 2 74.74 -21.90 26.90
N VAL A 3 73.46 -22.29 26.95
CA VAL A 3 72.41 -22.27 25.93
C VAL A 3 72.28 -20.87 25.32
N HIS A 4 72.40 -20.76 24.00
CA HIS A 4 71.98 -19.56 23.26
C HIS A 4 70.49 -19.66 22.94
N VAL A 5 69.66 -18.98 23.74
CA VAL A 5 68.28 -18.63 23.36
C VAL A 5 68.33 -17.29 22.63
N LEU A 6 68.05 -17.33 21.32
CA LEU A 6 67.80 -16.15 20.51
C LEU A 6 66.33 -15.72 20.71
N LEU A 7 66.12 -14.60 21.39
CA LEU A 7 64.82 -13.98 21.59
C LEU A 7 64.73 -12.74 20.69
N LEU A 8 64.16 -12.92 19.49
CA LEU A 8 63.77 -11.83 18.60
C LEU A 8 62.40 -11.31 19.05
N ILE A 9 62.36 -10.13 19.68
CA ILE A 9 61.11 -9.42 19.97
C ILE A 9 60.72 -8.66 18.70
N ALA A 10 59.79 -9.21 17.92
CA ALA A 10 59.05 -8.47 16.91
C ALA A 10 57.84 -7.81 17.58
N VAL A 11 57.88 -6.49 17.79
CA VAL A 11 56.70 -5.71 18.19
C VAL A 11 55.85 -5.48 16.94
N ALA A 12 54.86 -6.34 16.72
CA ALA A 12 53.79 -6.06 15.78
C ALA A 12 52.75 -5.16 16.47
N VAL A 13 52.65 -3.91 16.03
CA VAL A 13 51.53 -3.02 16.37
C VAL A 13 50.28 -3.57 15.70
N ILE A 14 49.46 -4.31 16.46
CA ILE A 14 48.14 -4.73 16.01
C ILE A 14 47.25 -3.48 15.99
N HIS A 15 47.05 -2.93 14.79
CA HIS A 15 45.92 -2.06 14.52
C HIS A 15 44.64 -2.90 14.63
N ALA A 16 44.00 -2.88 15.80
CA ALA A 16 42.71 -3.51 16.02
C ALA A 16 41.59 -2.68 15.36
N GLY A 17 41.59 -2.62 14.02
CA GLY A 17 40.44 -2.20 13.23
C GLY A 17 39.52 -3.39 12.98
N GLY A 18 38.91 -3.93 14.05
CA GLY A 18 37.93 -5.01 13.93
C GLY A 18 36.59 -4.48 13.39
N ASN A 19 36.17 -4.97 12.23
CA ASN A 19 34.81 -4.75 11.71
C ASN A 19 33.79 -5.35 12.70
N PRO A 20 32.77 -4.59 13.17
CA PRO A 20 31.87 -5.06 14.21
C PRO A 20 31.01 -6.23 13.73
N THR A 21 30.88 -7.25 14.57
CA THR A 21 30.16 -8.48 14.27
C THR A 21 28.64 -8.28 14.26
N LEU A 22 27.88 -9.23 13.70
CA LEU A 22 26.40 -9.24 13.73
C LEU A 22 25.80 -9.18 15.14
N LYS A 23 26.55 -9.61 16.18
CA LYS A 23 26.15 -9.46 17.58
C LYS A 23 26.37 -8.04 18.12
N ASP A 24 27.35 -7.30 17.59
CA ASP A 24 27.54 -5.88 17.91
C ASP A 24 26.47 -4.99 17.27
N ARG A 25 25.94 -5.37 16.09
CA ARG A 25 24.74 -4.74 15.51
C ARG A 25 23.49 -4.96 16.38
N LYS A 26 23.36 -6.11 17.04
CA LYS A 26 22.25 -6.40 17.97
C LYS A 26 22.39 -5.76 19.35
N ARG A 27 23.52 -5.11 19.67
CA ARG A 27 23.72 -4.40 20.95
C ARG A 27 23.53 -2.89 20.86
N LYS A 28 23.36 -2.34 19.64
CA LYS A 28 22.96 -0.94 19.38
C LYS A 28 21.44 -0.70 19.48
N SER A 29 20.66 -1.71 19.86
CA SER A 29 19.19 -1.65 20.02
C SER A 29 18.71 -1.42 21.46
N ARG A 30 19.61 -1.17 22.43
CA ARG A 30 19.24 -0.68 23.77
C ARG A 30 19.30 0.85 23.77
N GLY A 31 18.20 1.52 23.42
CA GLY A 31 18.13 2.98 23.52
C GLY A 31 16.86 3.64 23.01
N TYR A 32 15.79 2.89 22.70
CA TYR A 32 14.52 3.48 22.31
C TYR A 32 13.37 2.78 23.03
N GLY A 33 12.75 3.48 23.99
CA GLY A 33 11.48 3.07 24.57
C GLY A 33 10.29 3.52 23.72
N CYS A 34 9.09 3.12 24.12
CA CYS A 34 7.83 3.66 23.59
C CYS A 34 7.20 4.61 24.60
N ALA A 35 7.97 5.62 25.00
CA ALA A 35 7.61 6.61 26.01
C ALA A 35 7.85 8.03 25.48
N THR A 36 7.18 9.00 26.11
CA THR A 36 7.44 10.41 25.86
C THR A 36 8.85 10.76 26.34
N PRO A 37 9.72 11.35 25.51
CA PRO A 37 11.06 11.75 25.90
C PRO A 37 11.02 12.81 27.00
N ILE A 38 12.00 12.75 27.91
CA ILE A 38 12.19 13.79 28.93
C ILE A 38 12.86 14.99 28.26
N MET A 39 12.20 16.15 28.31
CA MET A 39 12.63 17.40 27.66
C MET A 39 13.15 18.42 28.68
N GLU A 40 13.94 17.96 29.65
CA GLU A 40 14.61 18.85 30.60
C GLU A 40 15.63 19.75 29.87
N TYR A 41 15.71 21.01 30.28
CA TYR A 41 16.68 21.93 29.72
C TYR A 41 18.07 21.57 30.23
N GLU A 42 19.00 21.32 29.31
CA GLU A 42 20.37 21.01 29.65
C GLU A 42 21.30 21.87 28.75
N PRO A 43 22.16 22.72 29.34
CA PRO A 43 22.93 23.73 28.62
C PRO A 43 23.95 23.18 27.61
N TYR A 44 24.36 21.91 27.76
CA TYR A 44 25.37 21.27 26.90
C TYR A 44 24.78 20.39 25.79
N CYS A 45 23.46 20.44 25.57
CA CYS A 45 22.83 19.66 24.52
C CYS A 45 22.93 20.32 23.14
N GLY A 46 22.82 19.48 22.11
CA GLY A 46 22.93 19.91 20.72
C GLY A 46 21.80 20.84 20.24
N PRO A 47 21.82 21.22 18.96
CA PRO A 47 20.74 22.01 18.37
C PRO A 47 19.41 21.27 18.42
N ARG A 48 18.30 22.03 18.46
CA ARG A 48 16.96 21.46 18.40
C ARG A 48 16.69 20.84 17.02
N ILE A 49 16.60 19.52 16.97
CA ILE A 49 16.41 18.75 15.72
C ILE A 49 15.04 18.08 15.73
N SER A 50 14.36 18.07 14.58
CA SER A 50 13.10 17.34 14.41
C SER A 50 13.32 15.83 14.56
N LYS A 51 12.59 15.22 15.50
CA LYS A 51 12.60 13.77 15.78
C LYS A 51 11.19 13.28 16.04
N TYR A 52 11.04 11.98 16.26
CA TYR A 52 9.75 11.34 16.54
C TYR A 52 9.75 10.67 17.91
N TYR A 53 8.58 10.59 18.53
CA TYR A 53 8.35 9.80 19.73
C TYR A 53 6.97 9.17 19.69
N TYR A 54 6.78 8.11 20.47
CA TYR A 54 5.48 7.47 20.57
C TYR A 54 4.61 8.17 21.61
N ASN A 55 3.54 8.82 21.16
CA ASN A 55 2.54 9.39 22.03
C ASN A 55 1.50 8.33 22.37
N ARG A 56 1.52 7.82 23.62
CA ARG A 56 0.59 6.78 24.10
C ARG A 56 -0.86 7.22 24.13
N THR A 57 -1.11 8.49 24.47
CA THR A 57 -2.46 9.06 24.54
C THR A 57 -3.08 9.15 23.15
N ALA A 58 -2.30 9.62 22.17
CA ALA A 58 -2.73 9.71 20.78
C ALA A 58 -2.60 8.38 20.02
N ARG A 59 -1.96 7.36 20.63
CA ARG A 59 -1.60 6.06 20.05
C ARG A 59 -0.93 6.18 18.68
N ARG A 60 0.00 7.13 18.52
CA ARG A 60 0.72 7.36 17.26
C ARG A 60 2.07 8.02 17.49
N CYS A 61 2.96 7.83 16.54
CA CYS A 61 4.24 8.53 16.48
C CYS A 61 4.05 10.00 16.09
N GLN A 62 4.56 10.90 16.92
CA GLN A 62 4.45 12.35 16.73
C GLN A 62 5.82 12.97 16.58
N HIS A 63 5.92 13.99 15.72
CA HIS A 63 7.15 14.78 15.61
C HIS A 63 7.27 15.74 16.78
N PHE A 64 8.50 16.03 17.18
CA PHE A 64 8.82 17.04 18.19
C PHE A 64 10.21 17.61 17.94
N ARG A 65 10.53 18.73 18.58
CA ARG A 65 11.88 19.33 18.55
C ARG A 65 12.70 18.78 19.70
N TRP A 66 13.51 17.76 19.42
CA TRP A 66 14.41 17.15 20.39
C TRP A 66 15.60 18.08 20.68
N ASN A 67 15.98 18.21 21.95
CA ASN A 67 17.08 19.07 22.40
C ASN A 67 18.47 18.45 22.18
N GLY A 68 18.58 17.20 21.72
CA GLY A 68 19.86 16.53 21.50
C GLY A 68 20.38 15.70 22.67
N CYS A 69 19.64 15.64 23.78
CA CYS A 69 19.98 14.84 24.96
C CYS A 69 18.88 13.84 25.31
N LEU A 70 19.22 12.77 26.03
CA LEU A 70 18.28 11.72 26.46
C LEU A 70 17.54 11.10 25.25
N ARG A 71 18.19 10.12 24.63
CA ARG A 71 17.72 9.50 23.38
C ARG A 71 16.60 8.47 23.58
N ASP A 72 16.31 8.11 24.82
CA ASP A 72 15.28 7.13 25.15
C ASP A 72 13.91 7.59 24.65
N GLY A 73 13.34 6.82 23.71
CA GLY A 73 12.05 7.12 23.09
C GLY A 73 12.11 8.10 21.91
N VAL A 74 13.32 8.46 21.45
CA VAL A 74 13.55 9.43 20.38
C VAL A 74 13.96 8.72 19.08
N TYR A 75 13.11 8.75 18.08
CA TYR A 75 13.36 8.12 16.78
C TYR A 75 13.74 9.15 15.71
N ASP A 76 14.58 8.73 14.77
CA ASP A 76 15.03 9.58 13.67
C ASP A 76 13.92 9.80 12.63
N THR A 77 13.14 8.76 12.32
CA THR A 77 12.02 8.80 11.37
C THR A 77 10.71 8.35 12.02
N ARG A 78 9.58 8.71 11.41
CA ARG A 78 8.26 8.25 11.86
C ARG A 78 8.11 6.73 11.71
N ILE A 79 8.59 6.15 10.61
CA ILE A 79 8.45 4.72 10.35
C ILE A 79 9.24 3.88 11.37
N ASP A 80 10.41 4.35 11.81
CA ASP A 80 11.20 3.65 12.83
C ASP A 80 10.43 3.60 14.15
N CYS A 81 9.80 4.72 14.53
CA CYS A 81 8.94 4.78 15.70
C CYS A 81 7.72 3.87 15.55
N ALA A 82 7.01 3.92 14.41
CA ALA A 82 5.82 3.13 14.15
C ALA A 82 6.14 1.63 14.21
N THR A 83 7.20 1.20 13.52
CA THR A 83 7.62 -0.21 13.49
C THR A 83 7.93 -0.76 14.88
N HIS A 84 8.49 0.07 15.79
CA HIS A 84 8.83 -0.37 17.15
C HIS A 84 7.65 -0.26 18.13
N CYS A 85 6.82 0.77 18.02
CA CYS A 85 5.87 1.14 19.07
C CYS A 85 4.40 1.03 18.67
N SER A 86 4.10 1.01 17.37
CA SER A 86 2.75 0.88 16.82
C SER A 86 2.80 0.25 15.43
N PRO A 87 3.05 -1.07 15.32
CA PRO A 87 3.22 -1.75 14.03
C PRO A 87 2.01 -1.62 13.08
N ASP A 88 0.82 -1.35 13.63
CA ASP A 88 -0.42 -1.10 12.87
C ASP A 88 -0.68 0.41 12.61
N GLU A 89 0.30 1.29 12.84
CA GLU A 89 0.14 2.72 12.52
C GLU A 89 0.02 2.94 11.01
N ASP A 90 -1.00 3.71 10.61
CA ASP A 90 -1.23 4.02 9.22
C ASP A 90 -0.29 5.10 8.67
N ALA A 91 -0.16 5.15 7.35
CA ALA A 91 0.65 6.13 6.64
C ALA A 91 0.09 7.57 6.77
N SER A 92 -1.18 7.76 7.17
CA SER A 92 -1.78 9.05 7.48
C SER A 92 -1.64 10.06 6.34
N ILE A 93 -1.10 11.25 6.56
CA ILE A 93 -0.90 12.24 5.49
C ILE A 93 -0.05 11.73 4.31
N CYS A 94 0.79 10.72 4.53
CA CYS A 94 1.61 10.11 3.48
C CYS A 94 0.80 9.25 2.51
N GLU A 95 -0.43 8.88 2.89
CA GLU A 95 -1.41 8.15 2.08
C GLU A 95 -2.44 9.10 1.44
N LYS A 96 -2.31 10.41 1.65
CA LYS A 96 -3.22 11.36 1.00
C LYS A 96 -2.75 11.68 -0.41
N ARG A 97 -3.68 12.03 -1.30
CA ARG A 97 -3.34 12.61 -2.60
C ARG A 97 -2.52 13.88 -2.38
N ARG A 98 -1.52 14.09 -3.23
CA ARG A 98 -0.82 15.39 -3.29
C ARG A 98 -1.80 16.49 -3.71
N PRO A 99 -1.63 17.73 -3.23
CA PRO A 99 -2.34 18.88 -3.80
C PRO A 99 -2.12 19.01 -5.32
N SER A 100 -3.15 19.51 -6.02
CA SER A 100 -3.10 19.72 -7.47
C SER A 100 -2.06 20.76 -7.88
N ASP A 101 -1.57 20.63 -9.12
CA ASP A 101 -0.65 21.60 -9.73
C ASP A 101 -1.39 22.91 -10.05
N CYS A 102 -0.62 23.97 -10.31
CA CYS A 102 -1.16 25.22 -10.82
C CYS A 102 -1.96 25.01 -12.12
N THR A 103 -3.23 25.43 -12.15
CA THR A 103 -3.97 25.59 -13.41
C THR A 103 -3.74 26.99 -13.96
N GLU A 104 -3.32 27.10 -15.22
CA GLU A 104 -3.01 28.37 -15.90
C GLU A 104 -4.19 29.36 -15.96
N SER A 105 -5.42 28.93 -15.63
CA SER A 105 -6.64 29.74 -15.71
C SER A 105 -6.93 30.59 -14.46
N SER A 106 -6.10 30.53 -13.42
CA SER A 106 -6.23 31.47 -12.30
C SER A 106 -5.35 32.68 -12.58
N ASP A 107 -5.95 33.87 -12.61
CA ASP A 107 -5.35 35.21 -12.63
C ASP A 107 -4.35 35.44 -11.47
N TRP A 108 -3.28 34.64 -11.42
CA TRP A 108 -2.42 34.50 -10.26
C TRP A 108 -1.05 35.11 -10.54
N LYS A 109 -0.78 36.27 -9.93
CA LYS A 109 0.51 36.97 -9.90
C LYS A 109 1.45 36.48 -8.79
N GLY A 110 1.43 35.20 -8.42
CA GLY A 110 2.23 34.71 -7.27
C GLY A 110 3.33 33.71 -7.61
N TYR A 111 4.17 33.44 -6.61
CA TYR A 111 5.43 32.72 -6.74
C TYR A 111 5.23 31.20 -6.79
N ILE A 112 5.72 30.55 -7.85
CA ILE A 112 5.74 29.09 -7.96
C ILE A 112 6.76 28.53 -6.95
N LYS A 113 6.34 27.58 -6.10
CA LYS A 113 7.22 26.90 -5.15
C LYS A 113 7.29 25.42 -5.43
N THR A 114 8.51 24.88 -5.43
CA THR A 114 8.72 23.43 -5.42
C THR A 114 8.40 22.86 -4.03
N GLN A 115 7.58 21.83 -4.01
CA GLN A 115 7.21 21.04 -2.85
C GLN A 115 7.47 19.57 -3.14
N TYR A 116 7.33 18.73 -2.12
CA TYR A 116 7.50 17.28 -2.21
C TYR A 116 6.25 16.59 -1.69
N PHE A 117 5.81 15.53 -2.34
CA PHE A 117 4.77 14.65 -1.82
C PHE A 117 5.33 13.23 -1.75
N TYR A 118 4.79 12.42 -0.84
CA TYR A 118 5.15 11.02 -0.74
C TYR A 118 4.26 10.18 -1.65
N ASN A 119 4.84 9.54 -2.65
CA ASN A 119 4.16 8.56 -3.46
C ASN A 119 4.37 7.18 -2.81
N ILE A 120 3.38 6.69 -2.06
CA ILE A 120 3.49 5.41 -1.32
C ILE A 120 3.74 4.22 -2.26
N THR A 121 3.19 4.29 -3.48
CA THR A 121 3.23 3.21 -4.47
C THR A 121 4.67 3.01 -4.94
N SER A 122 5.33 4.11 -5.29
CA SER A 122 6.77 4.13 -5.60
C SER A 122 7.68 4.18 -4.36
N GLN A 123 7.11 4.30 -3.16
CA GLN A 123 7.80 4.49 -1.88
C GLN A 123 8.84 5.63 -1.92
N SER A 124 8.49 6.75 -2.56
CA SER A 124 9.43 7.84 -2.81
C SER A 124 8.83 9.22 -2.67
N CYS A 125 9.65 10.19 -2.23
CA CYS A 125 9.30 11.61 -2.19
C CYS A 125 9.56 12.26 -3.55
N GLN A 126 8.50 12.66 -4.23
CA GLN A 126 8.51 13.23 -5.57
C GLN A 126 8.27 14.74 -5.53
N ALA A 127 8.98 15.49 -6.37
CA ALA A 127 8.86 16.95 -6.45
C ALA A 127 7.67 17.36 -7.32
N TYR A 128 7.02 18.47 -6.98
CA TYR A 128 5.98 19.10 -7.77
C TYR A 128 5.92 20.61 -7.50
N ASN A 129 5.21 21.37 -8.33
CA ASN A 129 5.13 22.81 -8.24
C ASN A 129 3.74 23.27 -7.78
N ILE A 130 3.70 24.26 -6.88
CA ILE A 130 2.46 24.86 -6.37
C ILE A 130 2.46 26.38 -6.49
N CYS A 131 1.27 26.99 -6.52
CA CYS A 131 1.13 28.41 -6.82
C CYS A 131 1.11 29.34 -5.61
N SER A 132 0.83 28.91 -4.37
CA SER A 132 0.83 29.83 -3.21
C SER A 132 1.56 29.28 -1.99
N GLY A 133 1.88 30.18 -1.05
CA GLY A 133 2.43 29.79 0.24
C GLY A 133 1.40 29.00 1.03
N VAL A 134 1.55 27.67 1.06
CA VAL A 134 0.79 26.82 1.99
C VAL A 134 1.29 27.15 3.40
N GLY A 135 0.66 28.13 4.00
CA GLY A 135 0.64 28.31 5.43
C GLY A 135 -0.27 27.25 6.05
N GLU A 136 0.31 26.50 6.97
CA GLU A 136 -0.31 26.00 8.21
C GLU A 136 -0.86 24.57 8.28
N PHE A 137 -1.33 23.95 7.19
CA PHE A 137 -1.97 22.63 7.36
C PHE A 137 -1.07 21.47 6.93
N LEU A 138 -0.43 20.81 7.91
CA LEU A 138 0.06 19.42 7.85
C LEU A 138 -1.10 18.42 7.65
N THR A 139 -2.12 18.77 6.88
CA THR A 139 -3.30 17.92 6.61
C THR A 139 -3.23 17.28 5.23
N ALA A 140 -2.34 17.76 4.35
CA ALA A 140 -2.13 17.27 2.99
C ALA A 140 -0.77 16.57 2.83
N ASN A 141 -0.67 15.74 1.78
CA ASN A 141 0.58 15.11 1.37
C ASN A 141 1.46 16.12 0.61
N SER A 142 2.02 17.09 1.33
CA SER A 142 2.87 18.14 0.77
C SER A 142 3.87 18.63 1.81
N PHE A 143 5.14 18.68 1.41
CA PHE A 143 6.27 18.98 2.26
C PHE A 143 7.18 19.99 1.57
N ASN A 144 7.57 21.04 2.30
CA ASN A 144 8.43 22.09 1.78
C ASN A 144 9.91 21.68 1.65
N SER A 145 10.26 20.46 2.06
CA SER A 145 11.59 19.89 1.83
C SER A 145 11.49 18.38 1.64
N LYS A 146 12.40 17.85 0.80
CA LYS A 146 12.55 16.41 0.60
C LYS A 146 12.85 15.68 1.91
N THR A 147 13.67 16.28 2.77
CA THR A 147 14.06 15.72 4.06
C THR A 147 12.84 15.52 4.96
N LEU A 148 11.97 16.52 5.09
CA LEU A 148 10.76 16.38 5.91
C LEU A 148 9.81 15.31 5.37
N CYS A 149 9.66 15.22 4.03
CA CYS A 149 8.91 14.15 3.41
C CYS A 149 9.50 12.76 3.77
N ILE A 150 10.83 12.60 3.67
CA ILE A 150 11.50 11.34 4.00
C ILE A 150 11.36 11.00 5.49
N LEU A 151 11.57 11.97 6.39
CA LEU A 151 11.48 11.73 7.83
C LEU A 151 10.04 11.35 8.27
N GLN A 152 9.03 11.96 7.62
CA GLN A 152 7.62 11.72 7.93
C GLN A 152 7.06 10.46 7.26
N CYS A 153 7.47 10.18 6.02
CA CYS A 153 6.80 9.20 5.16
C CYS A 153 7.69 8.09 4.63
N GLY A 154 9.02 8.27 4.62
CA GLY A 154 9.94 7.27 4.12
C GLY A 154 9.76 5.94 4.83
N GLY A 155 9.69 4.84 4.06
CA GLY A 155 9.50 3.48 4.58
C GLY A 155 8.03 3.06 4.78
N PHE A 156 7.08 4.00 4.81
CA PHE A 156 5.67 3.63 4.69
C PHE A 156 5.39 3.08 3.29
N ASN A 157 4.56 2.05 3.23
CA ASN A 157 4.18 1.37 1.99
C ASN A 157 2.68 1.02 2.04
N LEU A 158 2.16 0.42 0.97
CA LEU A 158 0.73 0.11 0.84
C LEU A 158 0.16 -0.73 2.00
N ASN A 159 0.96 -1.52 2.72
CA ASN A 159 0.50 -2.29 3.89
C ASN A 159 0.08 -1.41 5.08
N HIS A 160 0.58 -0.18 5.14
CA HIS A 160 0.28 0.77 6.19
C HIS A 160 -0.92 1.67 5.83
N THR A 161 -1.71 1.33 4.81
CA THR A 161 -2.87 2.14 4.43
C THR A 161 -4.13 1.69 5.17
N LYS A 162 -4.91 2.63 5.70
CA LYS A 162 -6.10 2.35 6.55
C LYS A 162 -7.32 1.86 5.75
N SER A 163 -7.35 2.22 4.48
CA SER A 163 -8.35 1.87 3.48
C SER A 163 -7.76 2.38 2.18
N GLY A 164 -6.91 1.58 1.53
CA GLY A 164 -6.37 1.71 0.16
C GLY A 164 -5.88 3.06 -0.39
N ARG A 165 -6.02 4.20 0.31
CA ARG A 165 -5.94 5.56 -0.25
C ARG A 165 -4.49 5.94 -0.15
N SER A 166 -3.85 6.19 -1.28
CA SER A 166 -2.49 6.74 -1.28
C SER A 166 -2.22 7.83 -2.30
N ASP A 167 -3.09 7.93 -3.30
CA ASP A 167 -2.87 8.73 -4.50
C ASP A 167 -4.15 8.79 -5.35
N GLY A 168 -5.25 8.21 -4.85
CA GLY A 168 -6.40 7.86 -5.66
C GLY A 168 -6.16 6.62 -6.52
N ARG A 169 -5.15 5.78 -6.28
CA ARG A 169 -4.90 4.60 -7.10
C ARG A 169 -5.09 3.31 -6.32
N GLN A 170 -6.10 3.28 -5.46
CA GLN A 170 -6.50 2.09 -4.71
C GLN A 170 -6.80 0.90 -5.65
N LEU A 171 -7.55 1.17 -6.72
CA LEU A 171 -7.93 0.25 -7.78
C LEU A 171 -6.70 -0.19 -8.54
N LEU A 172 -5.75 0.71 -8.81
CA LEU A 172 -4.46 0.32 -9.37
C LEU A 172 -3.73 -0.65 -8.43
N GLY A 173 -3.68 -0.35 -7.13
CA GLY A 173 -3.11 -1.25 -6.12
C GLY A 173 -3.85 -2.58 -6.00
N MET A 174 -5.14 -2.62 -6.34
CA MET A 174 -5.94 -3.84 -6.40
C MET A 174 -5.64 -4.66 -7.67
N VAL A 175 -5.50 -4.01 -8.84
CA VAL A 175 -5.39 -4.69 -10.15
C VAL A 175 -3.96 -4.87 -10.64
N ASP A 176 -2.99 -4.12 -10.12
CA ASP A 176 -1.56 -4.24 -10.42
C ASP A 176 -0.91 -5.35 -9.60
N THR A 177 -1.26 -6.59 -9.94
CA THR A 177 -0.75 -7.78 -9.28
C THR A 177 -0.49 -8.90 -10.28
N GLU A 178 0.42 -9.79 -9.93
CA GLU A 178 0.66 -11.04 -10.66
C GLU A 178 -0.23 -12.19 -10.13
N GLU A 179 -0.91 -11.98 -9.01
CA GLU A 179 -1.87 -12.94 -8.48
C GLU A 179 -3.19 -12.91 -9.26
N ASN A 180 -3.87 -14.07 -9.31
CA ASN A 180 -5.26 -14.09 -9.75
C ASN A 180 -6.13 -13.34 -8.74
N ILE A 181 -7.04 -12.51 -9.23
CA ILE A 181 -8.05 -11.83 -8.42
C ILE A 181 -9.37 -12.56 -8.63
N TRP A 182 -9.85 -13.23 -7.60
CA TRP A 182 -11.06 -14.02 -7.66
C TRP A 182 -12.28 -13.21 -7.24
N ILE A 183 -13.40 -13.37 -7.95
CA ILE A 183 -14.70 -12.88 -7.47
C ILE A 183 -15.18 -13.88 -6.43
N TYR A 184 -15.10 -13.54 -5.15
CA TYR A 184 -15.48 -14.43 -4.06
C TYR A 184 -16.99 -14.45 -3.82
N LYS A 185 -17.57 -13.25 -3.73
CA LYS A 185 -18.99 -13.05 -3.43
C LYS A 185 -19.52 -11.91 -4.27
N ILE A 186 -20.80 -11.99 -4.64
CA ILE A 186 -21.51 -10.90 -5.27
C ILE A 186 -22.68 -10.47 -4.41
N SER A 187 -23.09 -9.21 -4.54
CA SER A 187 -24.26 -8.66 -3.88
C SER A 187 -25.11 -7.92 -4.91
N TYR A 188 -26.38 -8.29 -5.06
CA TYR A 188 -27.23 -7.74 -6.11
C TYR A 188 -28.70 -7.65 -5.68
N ASN A 189 -29.46 -6.80 -6.37
CA ASN A 189 -30.90 -6.72 -6.19
C ASN A 189 -31.58 -7.89 -6.92
N LYS A 190 -32.51 -8.61 -6.27
CA LYS A 190 -33.22 -9.76 -6.87
C LYS A 190 -33.95 -9.42 -8.18
N SER A 191 -34.32 -8.16 -8.36
CA SER A 191 -34.97 -7.64 -9.57
C SER A 191 -34.02 -7.49 -10.75
N SER A 192 -32.70 -7.61 -10.54
CA SER A 192 -31.66 -7.37 -11.54
C SER A 192 -31.17 -8.69 -12.13
N TYR A 193 -31.16 -8.78 -13.46
CA TYR A 193 -30.43 -9.84 -14.16
C TYR A 193 -28.94 -9.53 -14.10
N VAL A 194 -28.20 -10.29 -13.30
CA VAL A 194 -26.74 -10.15 -13.16
C VAL A 194 -26.08 -11.33 -13.86
N PRO A 195 -25.05 -11.13 -14.69
CA PRO A 195 -24.26 -12.24 -15.22
C PRO A 195 -23.43 -12.86 -14.08
N ILE A 196 -24.01 -13.86 -13.41
CA ILE A 196 -23.37 -14.58 -12.31
C ILE A 196 -22.51 -15.69 -12.92
N HIS A 197 -21.19 -15.48 -12.94
CA HIS A 197 -20.24 -16.51 -13.33
C HIS A 197 -19.63 -17.16 -12.09
N THR A 198 -19.69 -18.49 -12.03
CA THR A 198 -19.02 -19.26 -10.97
C THR A 198 -17.55 -19.44 -11.29
N CYS A 199 -16.72 -19.51 -10.24
CA CYS A 199 -15.27 -19.67 -10.35
C CYS A 199 -14.63 -18.57 -11.22
N ALA A 200 -15.17 -17.36 -11.13
CA ALA A 200 -14.73 -16.25 -11.94
C ALA A 200 -13.47 -15.61 -11.36
N LYS A 201 -12.47 -15.36 -12.21
CA LYS A 201 -11.23 -14.68 -11.83
C LYS A 201 -10.72 -13.75 -12.93
N TYR A 202 -9.96 -12.76 -12.49
CA TYR A 202 -9.20 -11.84 -13.31
C TYR A 202 -7.71 -12.16 -13.21
N GLN A 203 -7.04 -12.16 -14.35
CA GLN A 203 -5.58 -12.26 -14.43
C GLN A 203 -5.06 -11.08 -15.26
N LYS A 204 -4.20 -10.26 -14.66
CA LYS A 204 -3.56 -9.14 -15.36
C LYS A 204 -2.78 -9.67 -16.57
N PHE A 205 -2.97 -9.03 -17.72
CA PHE A 205 -2.14 -9.26 -18.92
C PHE A 205 -1.16 -8.10 -19.10
N THR A 206 -1.68 -6.87 -19.19
CA THR A 206 -0.87 -5.66 -19.28
C THR A 206 -1.51 -4.53 -18.49
N LEU A 207 -0.67 -3.66 -17.94
CA LEU A 207 -1.09 -2.42 -17.28
C LEU A 207 -0.05 -1.35 -17.60
N THR A 208 -0.42 -0.39 -18.44
CA THR A 208 0.50 0.64 -18.95
C THR A 208 -0.10 2.01 -18.80
N LYS A 209 0.73 3.03 -18.56
CA LYS A 209 0.25 4.41 -18.50
C LYS A 209 -0.43 4.78 -19.80
N SER A 210 -1.66 5.27 -19.74
CA SER A 210 -2.41 5.60 -20.94
C SER A 210 -1.79 6.81 -21.64
N THR A 211 -1.78 6.79 -22.97
CA THR A 211 -1.41 7.94 -23.80
C THR A 211 -2.63 8.74 -24.25
N HIS A 212 -3.83 8.39 -23.76
CA HIS A 212 -5.09 8.99 -24.18
C HIS A 212 -5.23 10.42 -23.65
N GLN A 213 -5.36 11.39 -24.56
CA GLN A 213 -5.57 12.82 -24.25
C GLN A 213 -7.04 13.23 -24.46
N GLY A 214 -7.99 12.44 -23.94
CA GLY A 214 -9.43 12.66 -24.08
C GLY A 214 -10.04 13.53 -22.97
N LEU A 215 -11.34 13.82 -23.07
CA LEU A 215 -12.12 14.62 -22.11
C LEU A 215 -12.15 14.02 -20.68
N TYR A 216 -11.93 12.70 -20.57
CA TYR A 216 -11.72 11.98 -19.32
C TYR A 216 -10.30 11.43 -19.31
N PRO A 217 -9.41 11.90 -18.41
CA PRO A 217 -8.04 11.41 -18.34
C PRO A 217 -8.05 9.99 -17.75
N TYR A 218 -7.90 8.98 -18.63
CA TYR A 218 -7.56 7.63 -18.19
C TYR A 218 -6.09 7.63 -17.77
N ASP A 219 -5.80 7.12 -16.58
CA ASP A 219 -4.42 7.06 -16.09
C ASP A 219 -3.68 5.86 -16.70
N TYR A 220 -4.39 4.74 -16.88
CA TYR A 220 -3.81 3.47 -17.33
C TYR A 220 -4.72 2.73 -18.31
N ASP A 221 -4.10 2.13 -19.31
CA ASP A 221 -4.70 1.08 -20.12
C ASP A 221 -4.46 -0.26 -19.43
N TYR A 222 -5.54 -1.01 -19.23
CA TYR A 222 -5.53 -2.28 -18.51
C TYR A 222 -6.12 -3.38 -19.40
N SER A 223 -5.32 -4.41 -19.66
CA SER A 223 -5.80 -5.62 -20.30
C SER A 223 -5.68 -6.79 -19.33
N PHE A 224 -6.69 -7.65 -19.33
CA PHE A 224 -6.78 -8.77 -18.42
C PHE A 224 -7.51 -9.94 -19.06
N PHE A 225 -7.18 -11.14 -18.61
CA PHE A 225 -7.98 -12.32 -18.88
C PHE A 225 -9.07 -12.46 -17.84
N TYR A 226 -10.29 -12.70 -18.29
CA TYR A 226 -11.41 -13.09 -17.46
C TYR A 226 -11.72 -14.55 -17.73
N GLU A 227 -11.59 -15.39 -16.70
CA GLU A 227 -11.85 -16.82 -16.76
C GLU A 227 -13.03 -17.17 -15.85
N TRP A 228 -13.88 -18.09 -16.29
CA TRP A 228 -15.01 -18.58 -15.51
C TRP A 228 -15.39 -20.01 -15.89
N VAL A 229 -16.24 -20.63 -15.07
CA VAL A 229 -16.68 -22.02 -15.28
C VAL A 229 -18.19 -22.07 -15.49
N VAL A 230 -18.61 -22.82 -16.53
CA VAL A 230 -20.01 -23.17 -16.79
C VAL A 230 -20.05 -24.65 -17.14
N ASN A 231 -20.93 -25.43 -16.50
CA ASN A 231 -21.10 -26.87 -16.76
C ASN A 231 -19.77 -27.64 -16.76
N GLN A 232 -18.92 -27.38 -15.74
CA GLN A 232 -17.58 -27.97 -15.58
C GLN A 232 -16.56 -27.65 -16.70
N ARG A 233 -16.91 -26.80 -17.65
CA ARG A 233 -15.99 -26.29 -18.68
C ARG A 233 -15.48 -24.92 -18.30
N THR A 234 -14.19 -24.71 -18.49
CA THR A 234 -13.53 -23.43 -18.26
C THR A 234 -13.55 -22.61 -19.53
N TYR A 235 -13.98 -21.36 -19.43
CA TYR A 235 -14.02 -20.39 -20.49
C TYR A 235 -13.11 -19.23 -20.12
N GLN A 236 -12.46 -18.63 -21.12
CA GLN A 236 -11.60 -17.48 -20.93
C GLN A 236 -11.78 -16.51 -22.09
N THR A 237 -11.75 -15.22 -21.77
CA THR A 237 -11.68 -14.16 -22.78
C THR A 237 -10.72 -13.08 -22.31
N ARG A 238 -10.18 -12.31 -23.26
CA ARG A 238 -9.30 -11.18 -22.96
C ARG A 238 -10.08 -9.88 -23.16
N TYR A 239 -10.11 -9.07 -22.12
CA TYR A 239 -10.68 -7.73 -22.18
C TYR A 239 -9.60 -6.67 -22.14
N SER A 240 -9.90 -5.54 -22.76
CA SER A 240 -9.14 -4.30 -22.65
C SER A 240 -10.06 -3.22 -22.11
N GLY A 241 -9.53 -2.43 -21.20
CA GLY A 241 -10.24 -1.35 -20.54
C GLY A 241 -9.29 -0.27 -20.07
N HIS A 242 -9.88 0.69 -19.37
CA HIS A 242 -9.18 1.84 -18.84
C HIS A 242 -9.44 1.96 -17.36
N VAL A 243 -8.36 2.21 -16.61
CA VAL A 243 -8.39 2.50 -15.18
C VAL A 243 -8.17 4.00 -15.01
N GLY A 244 -9.08 4.66 -14.29
CA GLY A 244 -9.02 6.10 -14.10
C GLY A 244 -10.05 6.61 -13.10
N TYR A 245 -10.40 7.88 -13.26
CA TYR A 245 -11.30 8.61 -12.37
C TYR A 245 -12.31 9.41 -13.16
N TYR A 246 -13.46 9.67 -12.54
CA TYR A 246 -14.46 10.56 -13.14
C TYR A 246 -14.11 12.04 -12.90
N ASN A 247 -13.56 12.36 -11.72
CA ASN A 247 -13.02 13.68 -11.35
C ASN A 247 -12.12 13.56 -10.09
N GLU A 248 -11.67 14.70 -9.53
CA GLU A 248 -10.76 14.74 -8.38
C GLU A 248 -11.34 14.21 -7.04
N THR A 249 -12.66 14.11 -6.92
CA THR A 249 -13.39 13.66 -5.72
C THR A 249 -14.19 12.37 -5.91
N SER A 250 -14.29 11.90 -7.16
CA SER A 250 -15.07 10.75 -7.57
C SER A 250 -14.32 9.42 -7.37
N PRO A 251 -15.06 8.31 -7.33
CA PRO A 251 -14.52 6.98 -7.17
C PRO A 251 -13.67 6.56 -8.36
N GLU A 252 -12.67 5.72 -8.08
CA GLU A 252 -11.83 5.08 -9.09
C GLU A 252 -12.67 4.10 -9.88
N TYR A 253 -12.50 4.07 -11.20
CA TYR A 253 -13.23 3.13 -12.03
C TYR A 253 -12.32 2.36 -12.98
N LEU A 254 -12.80 1.17 -13.33
CA LEU A 254 -12.38 0.39 -14.48
C LEU A 254 -13.55 0.32 -15.45
N VAL A 255 -13.34 0.73 -16.69
CA VAL A 255 -14.31 0.51 -17.79
C VAL A 255 -13.69 -0.40 -18.82
N TYR A 256 -14.39 -1.46 -19.20
CA TYR A 256 -13.99 -2.33 -20.31
C TYR A 256 -15.17 -2.66 -21.20
N TYR A 257 -14.88 -2.99 -22.45
CA TYR A 257 -15.88 -3.22 -23.47
C TYR A 257 -16.09 -4.72 -23.69
N THR A 258 -17.35 -5.10 -23.88
CA THR A 258 -17.79 -6.46 -24.17
C THR A 258 -18.77 -6.41 -25.35
N ASP A 259 -19.09 -7.56 -25.94
CA ASP A 259 -19.98 -7.63 -27.11
C ASP A 259 -21.38 -7.05 -26.82
N ASP A 260 -21.92 -7.21 -25.59
CA ASP A 260 -23.21 -6.61 -25.20
C ASP A 260 -23.09 -5.24 -24.50
N GLY A 261 -21.94 -4.56 -24.59
CA GLY A 261 -21.75 -3.16 -24.15
C GLY A 261 -20.59 -2.95 -23.18
N SER A 262 -20.50 -1.76 -22.59
CA SER A 262 -19.47 -1.46 -21.57
C SER A 262 -19.88 -1.96 -20.19
N VAL A 263 -18.90 -2.47 -19.45
CA VAL A 263 -19.00 -2.74 -18.01
C VAL A 263 -18.18 -1.68 -17.30
N MET A 264 -18.80 -0.97 -16.38
CA MET A 264 -18.14 -0.01 -15.50
C MET A 264 -18.02 -0.63 -14.11
N LYS A 265 -16.86 -0.52 -13.49
CA LYS A 265 -16.60 -1.00 -12.13
C LYS A 265 -16.03 0.13 -11.31
N GLU A 266 -16.79 0.57 -10.33
CA GLU A 266 -16.42 1.60 -9.37
C GLU A 266 -15.80 0.94 -8.14
N LEU A 267 -14.62 1.35 -7.70
CA LEU A 267 -14.05 0.86 -6.46
C LEU A 267 -14.75 1.50 -5.25
N VAL A 268 -15.27 0.64 -4.38
CA VAL A 268 -15.95 1.05 -3.15
C VAL A 268 -15.02 0.88 -1.94
N TYR A 269 -14.21 -0.18 -1.93
CA TYR A 269 -13.31 -0.50 -0.83
C TYR A 269 -12.10 -1.30 -1.33
N TRP A 270 -10.91 -1.04 -0.79
CA TRP A 270 -9.73 -1.87 -1.00
C TRP A 270 -8.90 -1.96 0.29
N SER A 271 -8.49 -3.17 0.64
CA SER A 271 -7.54 -3.43 1.73
C SER A 271 -6.30 -4.11 1.18
N HIS A 272 -5.20 -3.38 1.13
CA HIS A 272 -3.91 -3.95 0.75
C HIS A 272 -3.37 -4.93 1.81
N LYS A 273 -3.71 -4.73 3.10
CA LYS A 273 -3.37 -5.65 4.20
C LYS A 273 -4.10 -6.98 4.04
N ASN A 274 -5.41 -6.93 3.77
CA ASN A 274 -6.25 -8.13 3.69
C ASN A 274 -6.36 -8.71 2.27
N LYS A 275 -5.80 -8.02 1.26
CA LYS A 275 -5.76 -8.42 -0.14
C LYS A 275 -7.15 -8.72 -0.72
N CYS A 276 -8.07 -7.82 -0.45
CA CYS A 276 -9.48 -7.91 -0.82
C CYS A 276 -10.03 -6.52 -1.15
N GLY A 277 -11.01 -6.45 -2.04
CA GLY A 277 -11.66 -5.20 -2.42
C GLY A 277 -13.11 -5.41 -2.82
N ILE A 278 -13.89 -4.35 -2.80
CA ILE A 278 -15.28 -4.34 -3.22
C ILE A 278 -15.41 -3.34 -4.36
N VAL A 279 -15.97 -3.80 -5.46
CA VAL A 279 -16.31 -2.95 -6.60
C VAL A 279 -17.80 -2.97 -6.83
N LYS A 280 -18.40 -1.82 -7.13
CA LYS A 280 -19.75 -1.70 -7.66
C LYS A 280 -19.67 -1.75 -9.18
N ALA A 281 -20.14 -2.85 -9.75
CA ALA A 281 -20.21 -3.04 -11.19
C ALA A 281 -21.57 -2.60 -11.73
N SER A 282 -21.56 -2.01 -12.92
CA SER A 282 -22.77 -1.65 -13.66
C SER A 282 -22.64 -1.97 -15.15
N ARG A 283 -23.75 -2.41 -15.72
CA ARG A 283 -23.87 -2.71 -17.16
C ARG A 283 -25.30 -2.42 -17.60
N ARG A 284 -25.47 -1.48 -18.53
CA ARG A 284 -26.80 -1.01 -18.99
C ARG A 284 -27.65 -0.52 -17.80
N LYS A 285 -28.71 -1.24 -17.43
CA LYS A 285 -29.61 -0.92 -16.30
C LYS A 285 -29.38 -1.80 -15.07
N HIS A 286 -28.37 -2.66 -15.09
CA HIS A 286 -28.08 -3.59 -14.01
C HIS A 286 -26.88 -3.10 -13.20
N GLU A 287 -26.99 -3.17 -11.89
CA GLU A 287 -25.93 -2.86 -10.94
C GLU A 287 -25.78 -4.01 -9.93
N TRP A 288 -24.55 -4.30 -9.53
CA TRP A 288 -24.22 -5.28 -8.50
C TRP A 288 -22.88 -4.92 -7.85
N CYS A 289 -22.61 -5.48 -6.68
CA CYS A 289 -21.31 -5.42 -6.05
C CYS A 289 -20.58 -6.76 -6.18
N GLU A 290 -19.27 -6.70 -6.24
CA GLU A 290 -18.38 -7.86 -6.27
C GLU A 290 -17.33 -7.71 -5.18
N LEU A 291 -17.18 -8.73 -4.33
CA LEU A 291 -16.07 -8.88 -3.41
C LEU A 291 -14.96 -9.66 -4.11
N HIS A 292 -13.86 -8.97 -4.36
CA HIS A 292 -12.64 -9.45 -5.00
C HIS A 292 -11.63 -9.85 -3.93
N VAL A 293 -10.97 -11.00 -4.12
CA VAL A 293 -9.97 -11.53 -3.19
C VAL A 293 -8.79 -12.06 -3.97
N TRP A 294 -7.57 -11.67 -3.58
CA TRP A 294 -6.36 -12.21 -4.21
C TRP A 294 -6.17 -13.69 -3.84
N GLU A 295 -5.70 -14.47 -4.81
CA GLU A 295 -5.56 -15.92 -4.71
C GLU A 295 -4.77 -16.40 -3.48
N GLY A 296 -3.66 -15.73 -3.14
CA GLY A 296 -2.85 -16.06 -1.98
C GLY A 296 -3.63 -15.96 -0.68
N ARG A 297 -4.47 -14.93 -0.52
CA ARG A 297 -5.34 -14.78 0.65
C ARG A 297 -6.41 -15.85 0.71
N LEU A 298 -7.03 -16.15 -0.43
CA LEU A 298 -8.07 -17.17 -0.52
C LEU A 298 -7.52 -18.53 -0.07
N ARG A 299 -6.32 -18.90 -0.54
CA ARG A 299 -5.62 -20.14 -0.16
C ARG A 299 -5.30 -20.22 1.33
N MET A 300 -4.77 -19.14 1.93
CA MET A 300 -4.47 -19.11 3.37
C MET A 300 -5.71 -19.34 4.23
N SER A 301 -6.84 -18.73 3.86
CA SER A 301 -8.07 -18.88 4.62
C SER A 301 -8.65 -20.31 4.58
N LEU A 302 -8.46 -21.00 3.45
CA LEU A 302 -8.87 -22.39 3.28
C LEU A 302 -8.05 -23.36 4.13
N GLU A 303 -6.75 -23.10 4.30
CA GLU A 303 -5.87 -23.89 5.18
C GLU A 303 -6.20 -23.71 6.66
N GLN A 304 -6.87 -22.62 7.04
CA GLN A 304 -7.19 -22.23 8.42
C GLN A 304 -8.65 -22.49 8.87
N ASN A 305 -9.41 -23.32 8.15
CA ASN A 305 -10.79 -23.68 8.51
C ASN A 305 -11.77 -22.50 8.65
N GLY A 306 -11.84 -21.61 7.64
CA GLY A 306 -13.14 -21.08 7.22
C GLY A 306 -13.57 -19.68 7.65
N LYS A 307 -12.64 -18.74 7.95
CA LYS A 307 -12.98 -17.30 7.91
C LYS A 307 -12.48 -16.70 6.60
N HIS A 308 -13.34 -16.70 5.59
CA HIS A 308 -12.97 -16.54 4.18
C HIS A 308 -12.46 -15.18 3.72
N THR A 309 -12.57 -14.13 4.51
CA THR A 309 -11.71 -12.92 4.48
C THR A 309 -12.20 -11.98 5.57
N ASP A 310 -11.34 -11.10 6.09
CA ASP A 310 -11.74 -10.02 7.02
C ASP A 310 -12.60 -8.94 6.31
N CYS A 311 -13.09 -9.21 5.10
CA CYS A 311 -13.67 -8.25 4.17
C CYS A 311 -15.09 -8.61 3.74
N GLN A 312 -15.61 -9.74 4.21
CA GLN A 312 -17.00 -10.12 3.95
C GLN A 312 -17.98 -9.15 4.63
N GLU A 313 -17.68 -8.74 5.88
CA GLU A 313 -18.47 -7.75 6.60
C GLU A 313 -18.47 -6.39 5.87
N GLU A 314 -17.36 -6.05 5.21
CA GLU A 314 -17.27 -4.83 4.41
C GLU A 314 -18.21 -4.86 3.20
N LEU A 315 -18.46 -6.03 2.59
CA LEU A 315 -19.39 -6.13 1.47
C LEU A 315 -20.81 -5.74 1.90
N THR A 316 -21.25 -6.23 3.06
CA THR A 316 -22.57 -5.92 3.60
C THR A 316 -22.66 -4.44 3.99
N ASN A 317 -21.61 -3.88 4.60
CA ASN A 317 -21.55 -2.47 5.00
C ASN A 317 -21.65 -1.52 3.80
N HIS A 318 -20.94 -1.84 2.72
CA HIS A 318 -20.85 -0.99 1.54
C HIS A 318 -21.97 -1.22 0.52
N CYS A 319 -22.63 -2.38 0.55
CA CYS A 319 -23.70 -2.75 -0.38
C CYS A 319 -24.96 -3.24 0.34
N PRO A 320 -25.59 -2.41 1.20
CA PRO A 320 -26.74 -2.81 2.02
C PRO A 320 -27.99 -3.12 1.18
N ASN A 321 -28.92 -3.89 1.75
CA ASN A 321 -30.24 -4.25 1.19
C ASN A 321 -30.22 -5.12 -0.08
N ASN A 322 -29.10 -5.78 -0.36
CA ASN A 322 -28.94 -6.66 -1.52
C ASN A 322 -28.84 -8.13 -1.11
N THR A 323 -29.13 -9.04 -2.04
CA THR A 323 -28.92 -10.48 -1.86
C THR A 323 -27.46 -10.80 -2.14
N GLU A 324 -26.81 -11.48 -1.20
CA GLU A 324 -25.43 -11.92 -1.35
C GLU A 324 -25.34 -13.38 -1.78
N GLN A 325 -24.44 -13.69 -2.72
CA GLN A 325 -24.17 -15.04 -3.19
C GLN A 325 -22.67 -15.29 -3.30
N GLU A 326 -22.20 -16.39 -2.71
CA GLU A 326 -20.83 -16.88 -2.92
C GLU A 326 -20.72 -17.56 -4.29
N VAL A 327 -19.69 -17.21 -5.05
CA VAL A 327 -19.51 -17.67 -6.44
C VAL A 327 -18.23 -18.50 -6.63
N ILE A 328 -17.54 -18.84 -5.53
CA ILE A 328 -16.38 -19.76 -5.51
C ILE A 328 -16.70 -20.98 -4.65
N PRO A 329 -17.48 -21.95 -5.16
CA PRO A 329 -17.61 -23.23 -4.49
C PRO A 329 -16.26 -23.96 -4.39
N ARG A 330 -16.11 -24.88 -3.42
CA ARG A 330 -14.90 -25.72 -3.23
C ARG A 330 -14.52 -26.56 -4.45
N SER A 331 -15.41 -26.70 -5.42
CA SER A 331 -15.19 -27.41 -6.68
C SER A 331 -14.49 -26.57 -7.75
N CYS A 332 -14.18 -25.28 -7.50
CA CYS A 332 -13.55 -24.46 -8.52
C CYS A 332 -12.16 -24.99 -8.91
N PRO A 333 -11.90 -25.17 -10.21
CA PRO A 333 -10.62 -25.66 -10.68
C PRO A 333 -9.50 -24.68 -10.31
N ASN A 334 -8.32 -25.22 -10.00
CA ASN A 334 -7.07 -24.48 -9.75
C ASN A 334 -7.04 -23.52 -8.55
N VAL A 335 -8.17 -23.21 -7.89
CA VAL A 335 -8.19 -22.49 -6.60
C VAL A 335 -7.63 -23.37 -5.48
N PHE A 336 -8.01 -24.65 -5.49
CA PHE A 336 -7.83 -25.57 -4.36
C PHE A 336 -6.76 -26.65 -4.60
N PHE A 337 -6.15 -26.69 -5.79
CA PHE A 337 -5.08 -27.66 -6.06
C PHE A 337 -3.75 -27.12 -5.54
N ARG A 338 -3.16 -27.82 -4.56
CA ARG A 338 -1.74 -27.64 -4.22
C ARG A 338 -0.96 -27.76 -5.53
N ARG A 339 -0.17 -26.74 -5.91
CA ARG A 339 0.92 -26.96 -6.86
C ARG A 339 1.74 -28.10 -6.28
N ALA A 340 1.67 -29.28 -6.89
CA ALA A 340 2.60 -30.35 -6.59
C ALA A 340 3.98 -29.78 -6.92
N VAL A 341 4.73 -29.43 -5.86
CA VAL A 341 6.15 -29.16 -5.99
C VAL A 341 6.72 -30.46 -6.55
N LYS A 342 7.06 -30.49 -7.83
CA LYS A 342 7.92 -31.53 -8.38
C LYS A 342 9.25 -31.36 -7.67
N LEU A 343 9.43 -32.09 -6.56
CA LEU A 343 10.74 -32.43 -6.05
C LEU A 343 11.39 -33.26 -7.15
N ASN A 344 12.16 -32.61 -8.01
CA ASN A 344 13.13 -33.32 -8.84
C ASN A 344 14.15 -33.91 -7.88
N GLN A 345 13.92 -35.17 -7.48
CA GLN A 345 14.97 -36.06 -7.03
C GLN A 345 15.79 -36.39 -8.27
N THR A 346 16.91 -35.70 -8.45
CA THR A 346 18.03 -36.25 -9.22
C THR A 346 18.83 -37.12 -8.28
N SER A 347 18.70 -38.43 -8.50
CA SER A 347 19.61 -39.50 -8.08
C SER A 347 21.01 -39.30 -8.63
#